data_AF-A0A7J3JDD4-F1
#
_entry.id   AF-A0A7J3JDD4-F1
#
_cell.length_a   1.000
_cell.length_b   1.000
_cell.length_c   1.000
_cell.angle_alpha   90.00
_cell.angle_beta   90.00
_cell.angle_gamma   90.00
#
_symmetry.space_group_name_H-M   'P 1'
#
loop_
_entity.id
_entity.type
_entity.pdbx_description
1 polymer ?
#
loop_
_entity_poly.entity_id
_entity_poly.type
_entity_poly.pdbx_seq_one_letter_code
_entity_poly.pdbx_strand_id
1 'polypeptide(L)'
;MSNVESNKTLAAIGALLLFLSFVPALGIIGIILLLIGMKGLSEYYRDESIYRSALKGVIFGVIGIIAVSAFSLLNLLGGLITTPVLGAFALIGGIIFFIVLLVIAFIFYLLMAMNFRKAFNTLAERSGESNFRTAGTLLFWGAILTLILVGLVLIWIAWLIAALAFFSMKLAPAQPQQQYGYPPPSSSSTASRYCPYCGAPVDQNATFCPHCGKQQPPA
;
A
#
# COMPACT_ATOMS: atom_id res chain seq x y z
N MET A 1 -23.39 1.43 13.37
CA MET A 1 -22.19 0.70 13.84
C MET A 1 -22.02 -0.65 13.14
N SER A 2 -23.09 -1.42 12.87
CA SER A 2 -23.03 -2.70 12.12
C SER A 2 -22.44 -2.63 10.70
N ASN A 3 -22.54 -1.49 10.03
CA ASN A 3 -22.08 -1.36 8.64
C ASN A 3 -20.55 -1.33 8.51
N VAL A 4 -19.83 -0.76 9.48
CA VAL A 4 -18.37 -0.57 9.36
C VAL A 4 -17.61 -1.87 9.63
N GLU A 5 -18.06 -2.67 10.60
CA GLU A 5 -17.52 -4.03 10.83
C GLU A 5 -17.83 -4.99 9.69
N SER A 6 -19.03 -4.91 9.08
CA SER A 6 -19.33 -5.63 7.85
C SER A 6 -18.36 -5.25 6.73
N ASN A 7 -18.14 -3.95 6.50
CA ASN A 7 -17.25 -3.46 5.45
C ASN A 7 -15.79 -3.86 5.68
N LYS A 8 -15.35 -3.91 6.94
CA LYS A 8 -14.03 -4.42 7.35
C LYS A 8 -13.87 -5.91 7.02
N THR A 9 -14.89 -6.71 7.32
CA THR A 9 -14.90 -8.14 7.03
C THR A 9 -14.94 -8.39 5.51
N LEU A 10 -15.72 -7.62 4.75
CA LEU A 10 -15.70 -7.66 3.28
C LEU A 10 -14.32 -7.31 2.70
N ALA A 11 -13.63 -6.30 3.25
CA ALA A 11 -12.28 -5.91 2.81
C ALA A 11 -11.27 -7.05 3.02
N ALA A 12 -11.32 -7.69 4.19
CA ALA A 12 -10.42 -8.79 4.54
C ALA A 12 -10.72 -10.05 3.72
N ILE A 13 -12.00 -10.37 3.49
CA ILE A 13 -12.40 -11.46 2.60
C ILE A 13 -11.97 -11.17 1.16
N GLY A 14 -12.11 -9.92 0.69
CA GLY A 14 -11.63 -9.50 -0.63
C GLY A 14 -10.12 -9.68 -0.80
N ALA A 15 -9.34 -9.36 0.22
CA ALA A 15 -7.89 -9.58 0.24
C ALA A 15 -7.51 -11.08 0.23
N LEU A 16 -8.26 -11.92 0.96
CA LEU A 16 -8.11 -13.39 0.96
C LEU A 16 -8.53 -14.02 -0.38
N LEU A 17 -9.56 -13.50 -1.02
CA LEU A 17 -9.98 -13.94 -2.37
C LEU A 17 -8.93 -13.57 -3.43
N LEU A 18 -8.28 -12.41 -3.26
CA LEU A 18 -7.15 -12.02 -4.10
C LEU A 18 -5.91 -12.88 -3.87
N PHE A 19 -5.69 -13.36 -2.66
CA PHE A 19 -4.70 -14.40 -2.37
C PHE A 19 -5.04 -15.71 -3.10
N LEU A 20 -6.30 -16.16 -3.10
CA LEU A 20 -6.75 -17.35 -3.84
C LEU A 20 -6.98 -17.11 -5.34
N SER A 21 -6.35 -16.09 -5.94
CA SER A 21 -6.60 -15.69 -7.33
C SER A 21 -5.96 -16.61 -8.38
N PHE A 22 -5.50 -17.81 -8.02
CA PHE A 22 -5.08 -18.84 -8.98
C PHE A 22 -6.24 -19.22 -9.94
N VAL A 23 -7.49 -18.97 -9.53
CA VAL A 23 -8.67 -19.05 -10.39
C VAL A 23 -9.02 -17.64 -10.89
N PRO A 24 -8.86 -17.33 -12.20
CA PRO A 24 -9.05 -15.96 -12.73
C PRO A 24 -10.46 -15.38 -12.51
N ALA A 25 -11.48 -16.22 -12.33
CA ALA A 25 -12.84 -15.77 -12.02
C ALA A 25 -13.00 -15.20 -10.60
N LEU A 26 -12.21 -15.68 -9.63
CA LEU A 26 -12.31 -15.24 -8.22
C LEU A 26 -11.65 -13.88 -7.98
N GLY A 27 -10.63 -13.53 -8.78
CA GLY A 27 -9.89 -12.27 -8.63
C GLY A 27 -10.76 -11.03 -8.80
N ILE A 28 -11.70 -11.04 -9.75
CA ILE A 28 -12.60 -9.91 -10.01
C ILE A 28 -13.50 -9.64 -8.80
N ILE A 29 -14.08 -10.70 -8.23
CA ILE A 29 -14.93 -10.63 -7.04
C ILE A 29 -14.12 -10.10 -5.84
N GLY A 30 -12.89 -10.58 -5.67
CA GLY A 30 -11.98 -10.11 -4.62
C GLY A 30 -11.67 -8.62 -4.71
N ILE A 31 -11.38 -8.11 -5.92
CA ILE A 31 -11.14 -6.67 -6.16
C ILE A 31 -12.37 -5.83 -5.84
N ILE A 32 -13.56 -6.29 -6.23
CA ILE A 32 -14.83 -5.58 -5.96
C ILE A 32 -15.09 -5.51 -4.46
N LEU A 33 -14.98 -6.63 -3.75
CA LEU A 33 -15.15 -6.70 -2.29
C LEU A 33 -14.16 -5.79 -1.56
N LEU A 34 -12.91 -5.78 -2.04
CA LEU A 34 -11.88 -4.90 -1.51
C LEU A 34 -12.19 -3.42 -1.76
N LEU A 35 -12.67 -3.04 -2.95
CA LEU A 35 -13.10 -1.67 -3.25
C LEU A 35 -14.28 -1.23 -2.38
N ILE A 36 -15.27 -2.10 -2.16
CA ILE A 36 -16.40 -1.81 -1.27
C ILE A 36 -15.90 -1.60 0.16
N GLY A 37 -15.00 -2.46 0.64
CA GLY A 37 -14.36 -2.33 1.94
C GLY A 37 -13.61 -1.00 2.12
N MET A 38 -12.77 -0.64 1.14
CA MET A 38 -12.06 0.64 1.15
C MET A 38 -12.98 1.85 1.02
N LYS A 39 -14.09 1.75 0.28
CA LYS A 39 -15.11 2.80 0.22
C LYS A 39 -15.78 3.00 1.58
N GLY A 40 -16.09 1.92 2.29
CA GLY A 40 -16.60 1.99 3.66
C GLY A 40 -15.63 2.67 4.62
N LEU A 41 -14.33 2.40 4.47
CA LEU A 41 -13.29 3.03 5.27
C LEU A 41 -13.03 4.49 4.88
N SER A 42 -13.09 4.86 3.60
CA SER A 42 -12.94 6.26 3.18
C SER A 42 -14.05 7.14 3.75
N GLU A 43 -15.28 6.61 3.80
CA GLU A 43 -16.42 7.30 4.42
C GLU A 43 -16.22 7.46 5.93
N TYR A 44 -15.76 6.39 6.59
CA TYR A 44 -15.50 6.39 8.03
C TYR A 44 -14.39 7.37 8.43
N TYR A 45 -13.27 7.39 7.70
CA TYR A 45 -12.14 8.28 7.97
C TYR A 45 -12.29 9.67 7.33
N ARG A 46 -13.39 9.95 6.63
CA ARG A 46 -13.63 11.17 5.84
C ARG A 46 -12.46 11.53 4.92
N ASP A 47 -11.81 10.51 4.35
CA ASP A 47 -10.66 10.68 3.48
C ASP A 47 -10.89 9.91 2.17
N GLU A 48 -11.40 10.63 1.18
CA GLU A 48 -11.71 10.08 -0.15
C GLU A 48 -10.43 9.63 -0.90
N SER A 49 -9.24 10.09 -0.48
CA SER A 49 -7.99 9.73 -1.14
C SER A 49 -7.66 8.23 -1.00
N ILE A 50 -8.18 7.57 0.04
CA ILE A 50 -8.09 6.12 0.24
C ILE A 50 -8.75 5.39 -0.93
N TYR A 51 -10.04 5.65 -1.15
CA TYR A 51 -10.82 4.99 -2.19
C TYR A 51 -10.36 5.43 -3.58
N ARG A 52 -10.13 6.73 -3.79
CA ARG A 52 -9.71 7.26 -5.09
C ARG A 52 -8.35 6.75 -5.54
N SER A 53 -7.39 6.59 -4.62
CA SER A 53 -6.08 6.02 -4.96
C SER A 53 -6.22 4.55 -5.33
N ALA A 54 -6.97 3.78 -4.55
CA ALA A 54 -7.15 2.37 -4.84
C ALA A 54 -7.95 2.12 -6.14
N LEU A 55 -9.00 2.90 -6.39
CA LEU A 55 -9.78 2.84 -7.62
C LEU A 55 -8.92 3.15 -8.85
N LYS A 56 -8.05 4.17 -8.79
CA LYS A 56 -7.08 4.45 -9.85
C LYS A 56 -6.18 3.25 -10.12
N GLY A 57 -5.68 2.60 -9.06
CA GLY A 57 -4.90 1.37 -9.18
C GLY A 57 -5.64 0.28 -9.96
N VAL A 58 -6.90 0.01 -9.59
CA VAL A 58 -7.75 -0.97 -10.28
C VAL A 58 -7.99 -0.59 -11.75
N ILE A 59 -8.30 0.67 -12.04
CA ILE A 59 -8.49 1.16 -13.41
C ILE A 59 -7.24 0.91 -14.27
N PHE A 60 -6.04 1.25 -13.75
CA PHE A 60 -4.78 0.97 -14.47
C PHE A 60 -4.56 -0.53 -14.69
N GLY A 61 -4.91 -1.37 -13.71
CA GLY A 61 -4.85 -2.83 -13.85
C GLY A 61 -5.76 -3.35 -14.96
N VAL A 62 -7.02 -2.90 -14.99
CA VAL A 62 -8.00 -3.28 -16.03
C VAL A 62 -7.54 -2.82 -17.41
N ILE A 63 -7.04 -1.59 -17.54
CA ILE A 63 -6.49 -1.08 -18.82
C ILE A 63 -5.30 -1.94 -19.26
N GLY A 64 -4.40 -2.31 -18.34
CA GLY A 64 -3.29 -3.20 -18.64
C GLY A 64 -3.73 -4.57 -19.16
N ILE A 65 -4.73 -5.19 -18.53
CA ILE A 65 -5.28 -6.48 -18.97
C ILE A 65 -5.95 -6.36 -20.34
N ILE A 66 -6.76 -5.33 -20.57
CA ILE A 66 -7.44 -5.10 -21.86
C ILE A 66 -6.40 -4.87 -22.97
N ALA A 67 -5.37 -4.06 -22.71
CA ALA A 67 -4.30 -3.81 -23.67
C ALA A 67 -3.57 -5.11 -24.06
N VAL A 68 -3.20 -5.94 -23.08
CA VAL A 68 -2.49 -7.21 -23.33
C VAL A 68 -3.38 -8.24 -24.04
N SER A 69 -4.64 -8.36 -23.64
CA SER A 69 -5.59 -9.34 -24.20
C SER A 69 -6.03 -8.99 -25.63
N ALA A 70 -6.43 -7.73 -25.88
CA ALA A 70 -6.76 -7.26 -27.23
C ALA A 70 -5.56 -7.41 -28.17
N PHE A 71 -4.36 -7.10 -27.65
CA PHE A 71 -3.14 -7.26 -28.42
C PHE A 71 -2.79 -8.72 -28.71
N SER A 72 -2.90 -9.59 -27.72
CA SER A 72 -2.66 -11.03 -27.91
C SER A 72 -3.61 -11.62 -28.95
N LEU A 73 -4.89 -11.20 -28.95
CA LEU A 73 -5.85 -11.57 -29.99
C LEU A 73 -5.46 -11.04 -31.37
N LEU A 74 -5.04 -9.77 -31.47
CA LEU A 74 -4.58 -9.19 -32.73
C LEU A 74 -3.36 -9.91 -33.31
N ASN A 75 -2.41 -10.35 -32.46
CA ASN A 75 -1.25 -11.11 -32.92
C ASN A 75 -1.60 -12.54 -33.28
N LEU A 76 -2.55 -13.17 -32.56
CA LEU A 76 -3.02 -14.50 -32.90
C LEU A 76 -3.72 -14.50 -34.28
N LEU A 77 -4.60 -13.52 -34.52
CA LEU A 77 -5.35 -13.43 -35.77
C LEU A 77 -4.50 -12.88 -36.92
N GLY A 78 -3.72 -11.83 -36.67
CA GLY A 78 -2.82 -11.22 -37.65
C GLY A 78 -1.59 -12.09 -37.98
N GLY A 79 -1.08 -12.85 -37.01
CA GLY A 79 0.02 -13.79 -37.19
C GLY A 79 -0.33 -14.96 -38.11
N LEU A 80 -1.58 -15.45 -38.08
CA LEU A 80 -2.05 -16.49 -39.00
C LEU A 80 -2.05 -16.05 -40.47
N ILE A 81 -2.18 -14.74 -40.73
CA ILE A 81 -2.26 -14.18 -42.09
C ILE A 81 -0.88 -13.66 -42.55
N THR A 82 -0.10 -13.06 -41.65
CA THR A 82 1.17 -12.39 -41.99
C THR A 82 2.38 -13.33 -42.04
N THR A 83 2.36 -14.45 -41.29
CA THR A 83 3.48 -15.43 -41.26
C THR A 83 3.73 -16.16 -42.58
N PRO A 84 2.72 -16.62 -43.37
CA PRO A 84 3.00 -17.25 -44.66
C PRO A 84 3.37 -16.25 -45.78
N VAL A 85 3.07 -14.95 -45.62
CA VAL A 85 3.27 -13.92 -46.66
C VAL A 85 4.61 -13.21 -46.54
N LEU A 86 5.04 -12.88 -45.30
CA LEU A 86 6.22 -12.04 -45.04
C LEU A 86 7.43 -12.80 -44.48
N GLY A 87 7.29 -14.11 -44.20
CA GLY A 87 8.41 -14.97 -43.76
C GLY A 87 9.07 -14.52 -42.45
N ALA A 88 10.37 -14.85 -42.27
CA ALA A 88 11.11 -14.61 -41.02
C ALA A 88 11.21 -13.13 -40.59
N PHE A 89 11.04 -12.18 -41.51
CA PHE A 89 11.03 -10.75 -41.20
C PHE A 89 9.81 -10.33 -40.35
N ALA A 90 8.67 -11.01 -40.51
CA ALA A 90 7.48 -10.78 -39.68
C ALA A 90 7.69 -11.20 -38.22
N LEU A 91 8.49 -12.25 -37.98
CA LEU A 91 8.78 -12.73 -36.63
C LEU A 91 9.66 -11.73 -35.87
N ILE A 92 10.68 -11.16 -36.52
CA ILE A 92 11.58 -10.18 -35.89
C ILE A 92 10.82 -8.91 -35.53
N GLY A 93 10.00 -8.39 -36.46
CA GLY A 93 9.13 -7.24 -36.19
C GLY A 93 8.09 -7.50 -35.10
N GLY A 94 7.47 -8.69 -35.11
CA GLY A 94 6.53 -9.13 -34.08
C GLY A 94 7.16 -9.24 -32.69
N ILE A 95 8.37 -9.78 -32.59
CA ILE A 95 9.09 -9.90 -31.31
C ILE A 95 9.45 -8.53 -30.74
N ILE A 96 9.97 -7.60 -31.55
CA ILE A 96 10.30 -6.24 -31.10
C ILE A 96 9.02 -5.54 -30.61
N PHE A 97 7.93 -5.65 -31.37
CA PHE A 97 6.66 -5.04 -31.00
C PHE A 97 6.04 -5.67 -29.74
N PHE A 98 6.18 -7.00 -29.58
CA PHE A 98 5.78 -7.72 -28.38
C PHE A 98 6.58 -7.30 -27.15
N ILE A 99 7.90 -7.13 -27.27
CA ILE A 99 8.76 -6.63 -26.19
C ILE A 99 8.34 -5.22 -25.78
N VAL A 100 8.13 -4.32 -26.74
CA VAL A 100 7.66 -2.93 -26.47
C VAL A 100 6.34 -2.95 -25.70
N LEU A 101 5.40 -3.81 -26.09
CA LEU A 101 4.12 -3.92 -25.40
C LEU A 101 4.20 -4.59 -24.04
N LEU A 102 5.08 -5.58 -23.85
CA LEU A 102 5.39 -6.11 -22.53
C LEU A 102 5.92 -5.02 -21.60
N VAL A 103 6.81 -4.16 -22.09
CA VAL A 103 7.33 -3.02 -21.33
C VAL A 103 6.20 -2.04 -20.98
N ILE A 104 5.32 -1.71 -21.93
CA ILE A 104 4.15 -0.85 -21.66
C ILE A 104 3.24 -1.48 -20.62
N ALA A 105 2.88 -2.76 -20.77
CA ALA A 105 2.04 -3.48 -19.81
C ALA A 105 2.68 -3.54 -18.42
N PHE A 106 4.01 -3.74 -18.35
CA PHE A 106 4.76 -3.72 -17.11
C PHE A 106 4.74 -2.34 -16.44
N ILE A 107 4.86 -1.24 -17.21
CA ILE A 107 4.70 0.13 -16.69
C ILE A 107 3.30 0.32 -16.09
N PHE A 108 2.24 -0.10 -16.80
CA PHE A 108 0.88 -0.03 -16.28
C PHE A 108 0.70 -0.85 -14.99
N TYR A 109 1.31 -2.02 -14.92
CA TYR A 109 1.31 -2.86 -13.73
C TYR A 109 2.03 -2.18 -12.55
N LEU A 110 3.15 -1.51 -12.77
CA LEU A 110 3.83 -0.71 -11.74
C LEU A 110 2.97 0.47 -11.26
N LEU A 111 2.25 1.15 -12.18
CA LEU A 111 1.31 2.22 -11.82
C LEU A 111 0.15 1.70 -10.96
N MET A 112 -0.37 0.50 -11.26
CA MET A 112 -1.36 -0.17 -10.42
C MET A 112 -0.82 -0.38 -8.99
N ALA A 113 0.35 -1.00 -8.87
CA ALA A 113 0.98 -1.28 -7.57
C ALA A 113 1.28 -0.01 -6.76
N MET A 114 1.74 1.06 -7.43
CA MET A 114 2.04 2.34 -6.78
C MET A 114 0.80 3.00 -6.16
N ASN A 115 -0.33 2.96 -6.87
CA ASN A 115 -1.59 3.52 -6.39
C ASN A 115 -2.16 2.72 -5.21
N PHE A 116 -2.04 1.39 -5.25
CA PHE A 116 -2.42 0.52 -4.12
C PHE A 116 -1.55 0.78 -2.88
N ARG A 117 -0.23 0.88 -3.06
CA ARG A 117 0.68 1.27 -1.96
C ARG A 117 0.29 2.59 -1.34
N LYS A 118 -0.09 3.58 -2.16
CA LYS A 118 -0.56 4.88 -1.67
C LYS A 118 -1.82 4.74 -0.82
N ALA A 119 -2.80 3.96 -1.29
CA ALA A 119 -4.02 3.69 -0.52
C ALA A 119 -3.70 3.05 0.84
N PHE A 120 -2.87 1.99 0.88
CA PHE A 120 -2.49 1.33 2.13
C PHE A 120 -1.68 2.25 3.08
N ASN A 121 -0.78 3.08 2.56
CA ASN A 121 -0.06 4.05 3.39
C ASN A 121 -1.00 5.07 4.03
N THR A 122 -1.99 5.57 3.28
CA THR A 122 -3.01 6.47 3.83
C THR A 122 -3.86 5.74 4.89
N LEU A 123 -4.23 4.48 4.68
CA LEU A 123 -4.88 3.67 5.72
C LEU A 123 -4.00 3.55 6.98
N ALA A 124 -2.70 3.30 6.83
CA ALA A 124 -1.79 3.20 7.97
C ALA A 124 -1.74 4.48 8.80
N GLU A 125 -1.75 5.64 8.14
CA GLU A 125 -1.74 6.97 8.78
C GLU A 125 -3.05 7.29 9.49
N ARG A 126 -4.19 6.83 8.96
CA ARG A 126 -5.52 7.08 9.56
C ARG A 126 -5.89 6.06 10.62
N SER A 127 -5.44 4.81 10.48
CA SER A 127 -5.73 3.72 11.43
C SER A 127 -4.71 3.61 12.57
N GLY A 128 -3.52 4.22 12.43
CA GLY A 128 -2.41 4.09 13.38
C GLY A 128 -1.73 2.71 13.34
N GLU A 129 -2.16 1.81 12.46
CA GLU A 129 -1.66 0.43 12.37
C GLU A 129 -0.52 0.35 11.34
N SER A 130 0.70 0.06 11.82
CA SER A 130 1.89 0.01 10.96
C SER A 130 1.87 -1.14 9.95
N ASN A 131 1.10 -2.19 10.21
CA ASN A 131 0.99 -3.36 9.33
C ASN A 131 0.46 -3.02 7.92
N PHE A 132 -0.36 -1.96 7.78
CA PHE A 132 -0.77 -1.48 6.46
C PHE A 132 0.38 -0.89 5.64
N ARG A 133 1.31 -0.19 6.30
CA ARG A 133 2.50 0.37 5.62
C ARG A 133 3.39 -0.76 5.13
N THR A 134 3.58 -1.78 5.96
CA THR A 134 4.35 -2.98 5.61
C THR A 134 3.70 -3.76 4.45
N ALA A 135 2.38 -3.95 4.47
CA ALA A 135 1.68 -4.60 3.35
C ALA A 135 1.85 -3.82 2.04
N GLY A 136 1.70 -2.49 2.08
CA GLY A 136 1.87 -1.64 0.90
C GLY A 136 3.29 -1.63 0.32
N THR A 137 4.32 -1.67 1.17
CA THR A 137 5.71 -1.74 0.70
C THR A 137 6.06 -3.11 0.14
N LEU A 138 5.62 -4.20 0.76
CA LEU A 138 5.81 -5.55 0.21
C LEU A 138 5.09 -5.72 -1.13
N LEU A 139 3.88 -5.18 -1.28
CA LEU A 139 3.14 -5.24 -2.54
C LEU A 139 3.88 -4.52 -3.66
N PHE A 140 4.47 -3.36 -3.38
CA PHE A 140 5.23 -2.59 -4.36
C PHE A 140 6.57 -3.24 -4.73
N TRP A 141 7.33 -3.70 -3.73
CA TRP A 141 8.56 -4.45 -3.98
C TRP A 141 8.28 -5.77 -4.72
N GLY A 142 7.20 -6.46 -4.35
CA GLY A 142 6.73 -7.65 -5.04
C GLY A 142 6.35 -7.37 -6.49
N ALA A 143 5.69 -6.24 -6.76
CA ALA A 143 5.35 -5.82 -8.12
C ALA A 143 6.61 -5.63 -9.00
N ILE A 144 7.65 -4.99 -8.46
CA ILE A 144 8.93 -4.81 -9.16
C ILE A 144 9.65 -6.15 -9.36
N LEU A 145 9.65 -7.01 -8.34
CA LEU A 145 10.30 -8.32 -8.38
C LEU A 145 9.50 -9.39 -9.10
N THR A 146 8.31 -9.11 -9.67
CA THR A 146 7.50 -10.11 -10.40
C THR A 146 8.23 -10.73 -11.59
N LEU A 147 9.26 -10.05 -12.08
CA LEU A 147 10.19 -10.56 -13.10
C LEU A 147 10.92 -11.83 -12.63
N ILE A 148 11.07 -11.99 -11.32
CA ILE A 148 11.60 -13.18 -10.66
C ILE A 148 10.41 -13.90 -9.99
N LEU A 149 10.41 -15.25 -10.00
CA LEU A 149 9.38 -16.05 -9.31
C LEU A 149 9.15 -15.62 -7.84
N VAL A 150 10.18 -15.02 -7.23
CA VAL A 150 10.19 -14.44 -5.87
C VAL A 150 9.15 -13.31 -5.71
N GLY A 151 8.92 -12.47 -6.72
CA GLY A 151 7.95 -11.39 -6.64
C GLY A 151 6.52 -11.88 -6.42
N LEU A 152 6.16 -13.03 -7.00
CA LEU A 152 4.86 -13.65 -6.77
C LEU A 152 4.69 -14.02 -5.30
N VAL A 153 5.72 -14.59 -4.67
CA VAL A 153 5.71 -14.94 -3.25
C VAL A 153 5.57 -13.69 -2.37
N LEU A 154 6.26 -12.59 -2.71
CA LEU A 154 6.14 -11.33 -1.96
C LEU A 154 4.74 -10.72 -2.06
N ILE A 155 4.12 -10.74 -3.24
CA ILE A 155 2.74 -10.28 -3.42
C ILE A 155 1.78 -11.14 -2.60
N TRP A 156 1.99 -12.46 -2.59
CA TRP A 156 1.21 -13.39 -1.76
C TRP A 156 1.29 -13.05 -0.28
N ILE A 157 2.49 -12.80 0.24
CA ILE A 157 2.69 -12.39 1.64
C ILE A 157 2.03 -11.03 1.91
N ALA A 158 2.12 -10.07 0.97
CA ALA A 158 1.51 -8.76 1.12
C ALA A 158 -0.02 -8.84 1.29
N TRP A 159 -0.69 -9.70 0.52
CA TRP A 159 -2.13 -9.93 0.64
C TRP A 159 -2.53 -10.52 2.00
N LEU A 160 -1.72 -11.44 2.52
CA LEU A 160 -1.92 -12.02 3.86
C LEU A 160 -1.79 -10.93 4.95
N ILE A 161 -0.73 -10.12 4.91
CA ILE A 161 -0.52 -9.03 5.87
C ILE A 161 -1.64 -7.99 5.75
N ALA A 162 -2.10 -7.67 4.53
CA ALA A 162 -3.21 -6.75 4.34
C ALA A 162 -4.49 -7.26 5.01
N ALA A 163 -4.83 -8.55 4.84
CA ALA A 163 -5.99 -9.16 5.49
C ALA A 163 -5.86 -9.13 7.02
N LEU A 164 -4.69 -9.49 7.56
CA LEU A 164 -4.42 -9.42 8.99
C LEU A 164 -4.47 -7.99 9.53
N ALA A 165 -3.95 -7.02 8.78
CA ALA A 165 -4.04 -5.60 9.11
C ALA A 165 -5.50 -5.18 9.19
N PHE A 166 -6.31 -5.53 8.18
CA PHE A 166 -7.75 -5.28 8.19
C PHE A 166 -8.44 -5.90 9.39
N PHE A 167 -8.04 -7.06 9.92
CA PHE A 167 -8.64 -7.59 11.16
C PHE A 167 -8.09 -6.90 12.42
N SER A 168 -6.79 -6.58 12.44
CA SER A 168 -6.06 -5.98 13.56
C SER A 168 -6.48 -4.53 13.86
N MET A 169 -6.94 -3.77 12.86
CA MET A 169 -7.47 -2.43 13.11
C MET A 169 -8.68 -2.50 14.01
N LYS A 170 -8.50 -2.20 15.30
CA LYS A 170 -9.59 -1.76 16.16
C LYS A 170 -10.12 -0.50 15.49
N LEU A 171 -11.44 -0.38 15.29
CA LEU A 171 -12.05 0.86 14.79
C LEU A 171 -11.89 1.91 15.89
N ALA A 172 -10.66 2.43 16.03
CA ALA A 172 -10.37 3.53 16.91
C ALA A 172 -11.14 4.73 16.36
N PRO A 173 -11.93 5.42 17.19
CA PRO A 173 -12.66 6.60 16.76
C PRO A 173 -11.68 7.54 16.07
N ALA A 174 -12.06 8.07 14.90
CA ALA A 174 -11.23 8.91 14.05
C ALA A 174 -10.47 9.97 14.88
N GLN A 175 -9.25 9.64 15.31
CA GLN A 175 -8.41 10.54 16.06
C GLN A 175 -7.58 11.33 15.05
N PRO A 176 -7.62 12.67 15.12
CA PRO A 176 -6.75 13.49 14.30
C PRO A 176 -5.32 13.27 14.77
N GLN A 177 -4.49 12.70 13.89
CA GLN A 177 -3.03 12.64 13.93
C GLN A 177 -2.36 12.12 15.21
N GLN A 178 -1.64 10.99 15.08
CA GLN A 178 -0.36 10.84 15.78
C GLN A 178 0.71 10.30 14.83
N GLN A 179 1.57 11.26 14.45
CA GLN A 179 2.99 11.18 14.18
C GLN A 179 3.61 9.77 14.28
N TYR A 180 4.27 9.34 13.20
CA TYR A 180 5.31 8.32 13.26
C TYR A 180 6.38 8.78 14.26
N GLY A 181 6.25 8.34 15.50
CA GLY A 181 7.27 8.49 16.54
C GLY A 181 8.45 7.62 16.18
N TYR A 182 9.48 8.25 15.61
CA TYR A 182 10.84 7.74 15.70
C TYR A 182 11.13 7.47 17.20
N PRO A 183 11.57 6.27 17.60
CA PRO A 183 11.92 6.03 18.99
C PRO A 183 13.05 7.00 19.37
N PRO A 184 12.88 7.84 20.41
CA PRO A 184 13.93 8.76 20.81
C PRO A 184 15.16 7.94 21.22
N PRO A 185 16.36 8.29 20.71
CA PRO A 185 17.58 7.63 21.14
C PRO A 185 17.80 7.91 22.63
N SER A 186 17.74 6.82 23.40
CA SER A 186 18.55 6.50 24.58
C SER A 186 19.17 7.68 25.36
N SER A 187 18.56 7.92 26.53
CA SER A 187 19.23 7.98 27.84
C SER A 187 20.55 8.76 27.95
N SER A 188 20.45 9.96 28.51
CA SER A 188 21.45 10.46 29.46
C SER A 188 20.77 10.69 30.81
N SER A 189 20.93 9.72 31.70
CA SER A 189 20.64 9.84 33.11
C SER A 189 21.62 10.82 33.76
N THR A 190 21.17 12.04 34.05
CA THR A 190 21.85 12.92 34.99
C THR A 190 20.83 13.30 36.05
N ALA A 191 21.16 13.03 37.31
CA ALA A 191 20.23 13.09 38.43
C ALA A 191 19.42 14.41 38.45
N SER A 192 18.11 14.30 38.46
CA SER A 192 17.19 15.44 38.43
C SER A 192 17.23 16.21 39.75
N ARG A 193 17.62 17.49 39.74
CA ARG A 193 17.38 18.41 40.86
C ARG A 193 16.01 19.06 40.68
N TYR A 194 15.34 19.42 41.76
CA TYR A 194 14.07 20.15 41.67
C TYR A 194 14.32 21.66 41.59
N CYS A 195 13.60 22.34 40.70
CA CYS A 195 13.64 23.80 40.61
C CYS A 195 13.12 24.44 41.91
N PRO A 196 13.87 25.31 42.60
CA PRO A 196 13.46 25.90 43.87
C PRO A 196 12.30 26.90 43.73
N TYR A 197 12.00 27.36 42.51
CA TYR A 197 10.95 28.34 42.26
C TYR A 197 9.62 27.75 41.81
N CYS A 198 9.61 26.56 41.19
CA CYS A 198 8.38 25.95 40.65
C CYS A 198 8.21 24.47 40.99
N GLY A 199 9.20 23.82 41.61
CA GLY A 199 9.12 22.43 42.02
C GLY A 199 9.17 21.39 40.89
N ALA A 200 9.41 21.81 39.64
CA ALA A 200 9.56 20.89 38.51
C ALA A 200 10.95 20.23 38.53
N PRO A 201 11.09 18.96 38.10
CA PRO A 201 12.38 18.32 37.93
C PRO A 201 13.13 18.96 36.76
N VAL A 202 14.40 19.29 36.98
CA VAL A 202 15.28 19.93 36.00
C VAL A 202 16.64 19.23 36.01
N ASP A 203 17.29 19.18 34.85
CA ASP A 203 18.64 18.63 34.72
C ASP A 203 19.63 19.42 35.61
N GLN A 204 20.59 18.73 36.22
CA GLN A 204 21.61 19.34 37.09
C GLN A 204 22.42 20.44 36.42
N ASN A 205 22.59 20.37 35.09
CA ASN A 205 23.40 21.33 34.34
C ASN A 205 22.55 22.38 33.59
N ALA A 206 21.24 22.43 33.81
CA ALA A 206 20.39 23.40 33.13
C ALA A 206 20.52 24.79 33.77
N THR A 207 20.99 25.77 33.00
CA THR A 207 21.13 27.17 33.45
C THR A 207 19.78 27.88 33.61
N PHE A 208 18.72 27.40 32.94
CA PHE A 208 17.37 27.94 32.98
C PHE A 208 16.32 26.83 33.13
N CYS A 209 15.26 27.09 33.89
CA CYS A 209 14.14 26.15 34.05
C CYS A 209 13.23 26.15 32.80
N PRO A 210 12.97 25.00 32.16
CA PRO A 210 12.05 24.92 31.03
C PRO A 210 10.57 25.14 31.43
N HIS A 211 10.23 24.97 32.71
CA HIS A 211 8.85 25.13 33.20
C HIS A 211 8.52 26.55 33.65
N CYS A 212 9.48 27.31 34.16
CA CYS A 212 9.22 28.64 34.73
C CYS A 212 10.16 29.75 34.23
N GLY A 213 11.15 29.43 33.39
CA GLY A 213 12.04 30.39 32.76
C GLY A 213 13.10 31.04 33.67
N LYS A 214 13.13 30.72 34.97
CA LYS A 214 14.10 31.30 35.91
C LYS A 214 15.47 30.63 35.79
N GLN A 215 16.53 31.40 36.03
CA GLN A 215 17.90 30.88 36.09
C GLN A 215 18.07 29.94 37.28
N GLN A 216 18.71 28.80 37.05
CA GLN A 216 19.03 27.85 38.10
C GLN A 216 20.38 28.22 38.74
N PRO A 217 20.52 28.10 40.07
CA PRO A 217 21.82 28.24 40.72
C PRO A 217 22.79 27.18 40.18
N PRO A 218 24.06 27.53 39.87
CA PRO A 218 25.08 26.54 39.55
C PRO A 218 25.17 25.50 40.69
N ALA A 219 25.45 24.25 40.32
CA ALA A 219 25.59 23.14 41.28
C ALA A 219 26.71 23.42 42.30
#